data_AF-A0A7W0TJA8-F1
#
_entry.id   AF-A0A7W0TJA8-F1
#
_cell.length_a   1.000
_cell.length_b   1.000
_cell.length_c   1.000
_cell.angle_alpha   90.00
_cell.angle_beta   90.00
_cell.angle_gamma   90.00
#
_symmetry.space_group_name_H-M   'P 1'
#
loop_
_entity.id
_entity.type
_entity.pdbx_description
1 polymer ?
#
loop_
_entity_poly.entity_id
_entity_poly.type
_entity_poly.pdbx_seq_one_letter_code
_entity_poly.pdbx_strand_id
1 'polypeptide(L)' 'VPGILRRLGITANGGQDGLKGRILRIAHCGYFGAFDILTSLSGLELALDQLGHDVDHGAGVGAAQRVFAEAGVLAAA' A
#
# COMPACT_ATOMS: atom_id res chain seq x y z
N VAL A 1 -4.34 12.94 1.17
CA VAL A 1 -3.58 11.79 0.64
C VAL A 1 -2.26 12.34 0.14
N PRO A 2 -1.10 11.78 0.54
CA PRO A 2 0.21 12.24 0.08
C PRO A 2 0.27 12.26 -1.45
N GLY A 3 0.65 13.41 -2.02
CA GLY A 3 0.69 13.60 -3.48
C GLY A 3 1.68 12.67 -4.20
N ILE A 4 2.69 12.17 -3.48
CA ILE A 4 3.66 11.20 -3.96
C ILE A 4 3.01 9.89 -4.44
N LEU A 5 2.00 9.37 -3.73
CA LEU A 5 1.34 8.12 -4.12
C LEU A 5 0.77 8.22 -5.54
N ARG A 6 0.13 9.35 -5.86
CA ARG A 6 -0.39 9.62 -7.20
C ARG A 6 0.72 9.71 -8.25
N ARG A 7 1.88 10.27 -7.92
CA ARG A 7 3.05 10.31 -8.82
C ARG A 7 3.63 8.92 -9.09
N LEU A 8 3.51 8.01 -8.13
CA LEU A 8 3.91 6.60 -8.26
C LEU A 8 2.83 5.73 -8.95
N GLY A 9 1.75 6.33 -9.46
CA GLY A 9 0.64 5.60 -10.10
C GLY A 9 -0.30 4.90 -9.11
N ILE A 10 -0.16 5.15 -7.80
CA ILE A 10 -0.94 4.50 -6.76
C ILE A 10 -2.11 5.40 -6.35
N THR A 11 -3.32 4.85 -6.45
CA THR A 11 -4.54 5.54 -6.01
C THR A 11 -4.88 5.13 -4.58
N ALA A 12 -4.96 6.11 -3.69
CA ALA A 12 -5.45 5.96 -2.33
C ALA A 12 -6.47 7.06 -2.01
N ASN A 13 -7.37 6.76 -1.08
CA ASN A 13 -8.39 7.70 -0.62
C ASN A 13 -8.02 8.26 0.75
N GLY A 14 -8.52 9.45 1.09
CA GLY A 14 -8.43 9.99 2.44
C GLY A 14 -9.54 9.47 3.35
N GLY A 15 -9.43 9.80 4.63
CA GLY A 15 -10.57 9.74 5.57
C GLY A 15 -11.70 10.70 5.19
N GLN A 16 -12.90 10.38 5.65
CA GLN A 16 -14.11 11.19 5.51
C GLN A 16 -14.53 11.75 6.87
N ASP A 17 -15.34 12.81 6.87
CA ASP A 17 -15.86 13.46 8.08
C ASP A 17 -14.74 13.73 9.12
N GLY A 18 -14.91 13.34 10.39
CA GLY A 18 -13.91 13.51 11.45
C GLY A 18 -12.55 12.83 11.21
N LEU A 19 -12.44 11.94 10.22
CA LEU A 19 -11.19 11.27 9.84
C LEU A 19 -10.44 12.00 8.71
N LYS A 20 -10.99 13.09 8.15
CA LYS A 20 -10.34 13.86 7.10
C LYS A 20 -8.97 14.36 7.57
N GLY A 21 -7.93 14.05 6.80
CA GLY A 21 -6.54 14.42 7.12
C GLY A 21 -5.85 13.54 8.16
N ARG A 22 -6.56 12.57 8.78
CA ARG A 22 -5.98 11.68 9.81
C ARG A 22 -5.58 10.31 9.26
N ILE A 23 -6.30 9.81 8.27
CA ILE A 23 -6.07 8.49 7.68
C ILE A 23 -5.96 8.55 6.16
N LEU A 24 -5.39 7.49 5.61
CA LEU A 24 -5.51 7.09 4.21
C LEU A 24 -6.16 5.70 4.14
N ARG A 25 -6.76 5.39 2.99
CA ARG A 25 -7.40 4.11 2.69
C ARG A 25 -6.86 3.57 1.38
N ILE A 26 -6.34 2.35 1.40
CA ILE A 26 -5.92 1.60 0.22
C ILE A 26 -7.00 0.55 -0.03
N ALA A 27 -7.56 0.54 -1.25
CA ALA A 27 -8.58 -0.43 -1.63
C ALA A 27 -7.94 -1.78 -1.97
N HIS A 28 -8.66 -2.86 -1.67
CA HIS A 28 -8.24 -4.23 -1.97
C HIS A 28 -9.47 -5.11 -2.29
N CYS A 29 -10.52 -4.53 -2.88
CA CYS A 29 -11.79 -5.20 -3.16
C CYS A 29 -12.10 -5.11 -4.66
N GLY A 30 -12.57 -6.20 -5.24
CA GLY A 30 -12.84 -6.32 -6.67
C GLY A 30 -11.63 -6.88 -7.43
N TYR A 31 -11.32 -6.31 -8.59
CA TYR A 31 -10.23 -6.77 -9.45
C TYR A 31 -8.87 -6.31 -8.91
N PHE A 32 -8.36 -7.04 -7.93
CA PHE A 32 -7.05 -6.85 -7.30
C PHE A 32 -6.35 -8.21 -7.19
N GLY A 33 -5.08 -8.25 -7.57
CA GLY A 33 -4.17 -9.37 -7.34
C GLY A 33 -3.11 -9.05 -6.27
N ALA A 34 -2.31 -10.06 -5.94
CA ALA A 34 -1.23 -9.91 -4.95
C ALA A 34 -0.29 -8.74 -5.28
N PHE A 35 0.06 -8.57 -6.56
CA PHE A 35 0.99 -7.52 -6.99
C PHE A 35 0.40 -6.11 -6.93
N ASP A 36 -0.92 -5.93 -7.00
CA ASP A 36 -1.55 -4.63 -6.75
C ASP A 36 -1.35 -4.22 -5.28
N ILE A 37 -1.46 -5.18 -4.37
CA ILE A 37 -1.23 -4.97 -2.93
C ILE A 37 0.24 -4.68 -2.66
N LEU A 38 1.16 -5.48 -3.22
CA LEU A 38 2.60 -5.26 -3.06
C LEU A 38 3.02 -3.88 -3.56
N THR A 39 2.52 -3.47 -4.73
CA THR A 39 2.77 -2.14 -5.31
C THR A 39 2.24 -1.03 -4.39
N SER A 40 1.02 -1.20 -3.87
CA SER A 40 0.42 -0.23 -2.96
C SER A 40 1.20 -0.06 -1.65
N LEU A 41 1.70 -1.17 -1.07
CA LEU A 41 2.53 -1.14 0.14
C LEU A 41 3.89 -0.51 -0.12
N SER A 42 4.54 -0.85 -1.24
CA SER A 42 5.82 -0.26 -1.65
C SER A 42 5.72 1.27 -1.78
N GLY A 43 4.67 1.78 -2.43
CA GLY A 43 4.45 3.22 -2.51
C GLY A 43 4.12 3.87 -1.18
N LEU A 44 3.44 3.16 -0.26
CA LEU A 44 3.17 3.66 1.08
C LEU A 44 4.46 3.85 1.90
N GLU A 45 5.38 2.88 1.84
CA GLU A 45 6.70 2.99 2.49
C GLU A 45 7.47 4.21 1.97
N LEU A 46 7.55 4.40 0.65
CA LEU A 46 8.17 5.57 0.04
C LEU A 46 7.47 6.88 0.42
N ALA A 47 6.14 6.86 0.57
CA ALA A 47 5.38 8.03 0.96
C ALA A 47 5.64 8.43 2.42
N LEU A 48 5.78 7.45 3.32
CA LEU A 48 6.08 7.68 4.73
C LEU A 48 7.51 8.22 4.91
N ASP A 49 8.48 7.62 4.22
CA ASP A 49 9.88 8.09 4.22
C ASP A 49 9.99 9.55 3.74
N GLN A 50 9.36 9.90 2.62
CA GLN A 50 9.34 11.30 2.14
C GLN A 50 8.66 12.29 3.09
N LEU A 51 7.78 11.81 3.98
CA LEU A 51 7.15 12.64 5.01
C LEU A 51 8.02 12.75 6.28
N GLY A 52 9.20 12.14 6.29
CA GLY A 52 10.16 12.18 7.40
C GLY A 52 9.90 11.15 8.49
N HIS A 53 9.14 10.08 8.18
CA HIS A 53 9.00 8.95 9.10
C HIS A 53 10.16 7.97 8.92
N ASP A 54 10.57 7.34 10.03
CA ASP A 54 11.52 6.24 10.00
C ASP A 54 10.83 4.99 9.43
N VAL A 55 11.31 4.52 8.27
CA VAL A 55 10.71 3.42 7.51
C VAL A 55 11.78 2.41 7.14
N ASP A 56 11.59 1.16 7.57
CA ASP A 56 12.37 0.03 7.07
C ASP A 56 11.84 -0.39 5.69
N HIS A 57 12.53 0.03 4.62
CA HIS A 57 12.11 -0.24 3.26
C HIS A 57 12.02 -1.74 2.98
N GLY A 58 10.87 -2.17 2.47
CA GLY A 58 10.57 -3.56 2.17
C GLY A 58 10.02 -4.35 3.35
N ALA A 59 9.90 -3.78 4.56
CA ALA A 59 9.36 -4.50 5.70
C ALA A 59 7.88 -4.91 5.49
N GLY A 60 7.04 -3.98 5.03
CA GLY A 60 5.63 -4.23 4.75
C GLY A 60 5.44 -5.09 3.50
N VAL A 61 6.21 -4.81 2.45
CA VAL A 61 6.21 -5.60 1.21
C VAL A 61 6.61 -7.06 1.49
N GLY A 62 7.71 -7.28 2.21
CA GLY A 62 8.22 -8.60 2.55
C GLY A 62 7.29 -9.37 3.51
N ALA A 63 6.62 -8.67 4.43
CA ALA A 63 5.56 -9.27 5.24
C ALA A 63 4.40 -9.77 4.38
N ALA A 64 3.91 -8.96 3.42
CA ALA A 64 2.84 -9.37 2.52
C ALA A 64 3.26 -10.52 1.58
N GLN A 65 4.49 -10.50 1.05
CA GLN A 65 5.03 -11.58 0.22
C GLN A 65 5.02 -12.93 0.94
N ARG A 66 5.42 -12.98 2.22
CA ARG A 66 5.39 -14.21 3.02
C ARG A 66 3.97 -14.75 3.14
N VAL A 67 3.00 -13.88 3.46
CA VAL A 67 1.58 -14.26 3.54
C VAL A 67 1.07 -14.81 2.20
N PHE A 68 1.41 -14.16 1.08
CA PHE A 68 0.96 -14.63 -0.24
C PHE A 68 1.62 -15.95 -0.66
N ALA A 69 2.88 -16.17 -0.31
CA ALA A 69 3.59 -17.41 -0.57
C ALA A 69 3.00 -18.57 0.24
N GLU A 70 2.75 -18.36 1.54
CA GLU A 70 2.15 -19.36 2.43
C GLU A 70 0.71 -19.70 2.03
N ALA A 71 -0.08 -18.70 1.61
CA ALA A 71 -1.46 -18.89 1.22
C ALA A 71 -1.64 -19.44 -0.22
N GLY A 72 -0.55 -19.63 -0.99
CA GLY A 72 -0.61 -20.07 -2.38
C GLY A 72 -1.22 -19.05 -3.35
N VAL A 73 -1.36 -17.79 -2.93
CA VAL A 73 -2.05 -16.72 -3.69
C VAL A 73 -1.23 -16.24 -4.90
N LEU A 74 0.06 -16.58 -4.94
CA LEU A 74 0.95 -16.29 -6.08
C LEU A 74 0.64 -17.18 -7.30
N ALA A 75 -0.20 -18.21 -7.16
CA ALA A 75 -0.59 -19.11 -8.23
C ALA A 75 -2.03 -18.82 -8.70
N ALA A 76 -2.18 -17.85 -9.61
CA ALA A 76 -3.22 -17.83 -10.64
C ALA A 76 -2.99 -16.65 -11.61
N ALA A 77 -2.61 -16.99 -12.84
CA ALA A 77 -2.91 -16.22 -14.05
C ALA A 77 -3.79 -17.10 -14.93
#